data_AF-A0A7T7KHU0-F1
#
_entry.id   AF-A0A7T7KHU0-F1
#
_cell.length_a   1.000
_cell.length_b   1.000
_cell.length_c   1.000
_cell.angle_alpha   90.00
_cell.angle_beta   90.00
_cell.angle_gamma   90.00
#
_symmetry.space_group_name_H-M   'P 1'
#
loop_
_entity.id
_entity.type
_entity.pdbx_description
1 polymer ?
#
loop_
_entity_poly.entity_id
_entity_poly.type
_entity_poly.pdbx_seq_one_letter_code
_entity_poly.pdbx_strand_id
1 'polypeptide(L)'
;MLFQEALDIYLNQRSRLFLNAGIKPMAEGGQKCTNDGSAFDCNIDGVTINKDLSPPPLSLMTNGSSDPSNSSNGGGGSGGGGGSNGGSGTGGQCPDYLQCIPTNPDGGLGGDNTLVSPNFRMKLSDQQKYPRFTNMVKNLEQFVRNNPVVLNALVKNTGLTEAKVLEGLKWGKGPLIDFDEFPSTKYGEYSDFSKRLIINAVYVRGLENSSLAITQKNTSFLLAITVLHEYTHYGDKLADGYYGDYEMGFGFEQDILGKAKLSVTKENAHIYVKMFNF
;
A
#
# COMPACT_ATOMS: atom_id res chain seq x y z
N MET A 1 3.51 16.68 13.02
CA MET A 1 2.25 17.21 12.48
C MET A 1 1.13 16.47 13.19
N LEU A 2 0.40 17.16 14.05
CA LEU A 2 -0.68 16.55 14.85
C LEU A 2 -1.89 16.29 13.94
N PHE A 3 -2.65 15.24 14.20
CA PHE A 3 -3.84 14.84 13.41
C PHE A 3 -4.79 16.01 13.12
N GLN A 4 -4.89 16.97 14.04
CA GLN A 4 -5.69 18.18 13.88
C GLN A 4 -5.21 19.08 12.72
N GLU A 5 -3.90 19.25 12.53
CA GLU A 5 -3.36 20.07 11.43
C GLU A 5 -3.62 19.42 10.06
N ALA A 6 -3.54 18.09 9.99
CA ALA A 6 -3.85 17.35 8.76
C ALA A 6 -5.35 17.39 8.44
N LEU A 7 -6.20 17.29 9.47
CA LEU A 7 -7.65 17.43 9.35
C LEU A 7 -8.05 18.84 8.90
N ASP A 8 -7.42 19.86 9.47
CA ASP A 8 -7.66 21.26 9.13
C ASP A 8 -7.25 21.54 7.69
N ILE A 9 -6.08 21.07 7.23
CA ILE A 9 -5.65 21.19 5.83
C ILE A 9 -6.65 20.50 4.88
N TYR A 10 -7.14 19.31 5.24
CA TYR A 10 -8.09 18.57 4.43
C TYR A 10 -9.47 19.26 4.33
N LEU A 11 -9.97 19.79 5.45
CA LEU A 11 -11.24 20.54 5.49
C LEU A 11 -11.14 21.90 4.79
N ASN A 12 -9.99 22.57 4.88
CA ASN A 12 -9.74 23.83 4.17
C ASN A 12 -9.64 23.64 2.64
N GLN A 13 -9.25 22.45 2.17
CA GLN A 13 -9.18 22.13 0.74
C GLN A 13 -10.54 21.79 0.12
N ARG A 14 -11.53 21.33 0.91
CA ARG A 14 -12.86 20.92 0.41
C ARG A 14 -13.98 21.94 0.63
N SER A 15 -13.74 22.97 1.41
CA SER A 15 -14.72 24.03 1.65
C SER A 15 -14.03 25.38 1.58
N ARG A 16 -14.03 26.00 0.39
CA ARG A 16 -13.90 27.46 0.32
C ARG A 16 -15.19 28.07 0.89
N LEU A 17 -15.25 28.18 2.21
CA LEU A 17 -16.21 29.04 2.88
C LEU A 17 -15.80 30.49 2.56
N PHE A 18 -16.47 31.08 1.57
CA PHE A 18 -16.39 32.52 1.35
C PHE A 18 -17.23 33.21 2.42
N LEU A 19 -16.58 33.67 3.48
CA LEU A 19 -17.18 34.58 4.45
C LEU A 19 -17.13 35.99 3.87
N ASN A 20 -18.23 36.43 3.26
CA ASN A 20 -18.43 37.85 2.93
C ASN A 20 -19.25 38.49 4.06
N ALA A 21 -18.58 39.22 4.95
CA ALA A 21 -19.24 40.11 5.90
C ALA A 21 -19.42 41.48 5.24
N GLY A 22 -20.66 41.82 4.86
CA GLY A 22 -21.01 43.15 4.35
C GLY A 22 -21.58 44.00 5.47
N ILE A 23 -20.90 45.09 5.84
CA ILE A 23 -21.46 46.09 6.76
C ILE A 23 -22.42 46.98 5.96
N LYS A 24 -23.73 46.84 6.18
CA LYS A 24 -24.71 47.81 5.68
C LYS A 24 -24.68 49.04 6.59
N PRO A 25 -24.45 50.26 6.09
CA PRO A 25 -24.71 51.45 6.87
C PRO A 25 -26.22 51.53 7.13
N MET A 26 -26.61 51.52 8.41
CA MET A 26 -27.97 51.85 8.79
C MET A 26 -28.21 53.34 8.57
N ALA A 27 -29.46 53.64 8.20
CA ALA A 27 -29.94 54.95 7.80
C ALA A 27 -29.61 56.06 8.81
N GLU A 28 -29.49 57.26 8.26
CA GLU A 28 -29.13 58.53 8.89
C GLU A 28 -29.73 58.73 10.29
N GLY A 29 -28.87 58.80 11.31
CA GLY A 29 -29.26 59.25 12.66
C GLY A 29 -28.54 58.62 13.86
N GLY A 30 -27.72 57.58 13.71
CA GLY A 30 -27.08 56.87 14.82
C GLY A 30 -25.56 57.09 14.95
N GLN A 31 -25.05 57.16 16.19
CA GLN A 31 -23.65 57.41 16.56
C GLN A 31 -22.62 56.54 15.81
N LYS A 32 -21.50 57.16 15.40
CA LYS A 32 -20.35 56.49 14.79
C LYS A 32 -19.63 55.60 15.82
N CYS A 33 -19.32 54.36 15.43
CA CYS A 33 -18.40 53.51 16.16
C CYS A 33 -16.98 54.10 16.08
N THR A 34 -16.39 54.51 17.21
CA THR A 34 -14.98 54.90 17.31
C THR A 34 -14.15 53.77 17.89
N ASN A 35 -12.88 53.72 17.52
CA ASN A 35 -11.95 52.65 17.90
C ASN A 35 -10.99 53.14 18.99
N ASP A 36 -11.53 53.69 20.08
CA ASP A 36 -10.80 54.31 21.17
C ASP A 36 -10.65 53.41 22.41
N GLY A 37 -10.96 52.11 22.28
CA GLY A 37 -10.59 51.10 23.27
C GLY A 37 -11.49 51.05 24.51
N SER A 38 -12.60 51.78 24.55
CA SER A 38 -13.66 51.55 25.55
C SER A 38 -14.67 50.53 25.02
N ALA A 39 -14.83 49.43 25.75
CA ALA A 39 -15.72 48.32 25.37
C ALA A 39 -17.20 48.75 25.32
N PHE A 40 -17.82 48.64 24.14
CA PHE A 40 -19.28 48.57 24.00
C PHE A 40 -19.67 47.64 22.83
N ASP A 41 -20.78 46.93 23.04
CA ASP A 41 -21.39 45.91 22.18
C ASP A 41 -21.79 46.46 20.80
N CYS A 42 -21.07 46.02 19.76
CA CYS A 42 -21.57 46.09 18.39
C CYS A 42 -22.45 44.87 18.15
N ASN A 43 -23.77 45.04 18.26
CA ASN A 43 -24.71 43.95 18.00
C ASN A 43 -24.69 43.61 16.49
N ILE A 44 -24.04 42.49 16.13
CA ILE A 44 -24.02 41.99 14.76
C ILE A 44 -25.33 41.24 14.52
N ASP A 45 -26.32 41.93 13.94
CA ASP A 45 -27.55 41.28 13.50
C ASP A 45 -27.33 40.59 12.14
N GLY A 46 -27.31 39.26 12.16
CA GLY A 46 -27.47 38.41 10.98
C GLY A 46 -26.18 38.07 10.23
N VAL A 47 -25.62 36.89 10.52
CA VAL A 47 -24.64 36.22 9.64
C VAL A 47 -25.41 35.29 8.70
N THR A 48 -25.48 35.63 7.41
CA THR A 48 -26.07 34.74 6.40
C THR A 48 -25.00 33.86 5.78
N ILE A 49 -25.10 32.54 5.98
CA ILE A 49 -24.21 31.55 5.37
C ILE A 49 -24.88 31.02 4.10
N ASN A 50 -24.39 31.43 2.93
CA ASN A 50 -24.83 30.86 1.67
C ASN A 50 -23.97 29.64 1.32
N LYS A 51 -24.59 28.46 1.29
CA LYS A 51 -23.96 27.22 0.86
C LYS A 51 -24.18 27.04 -0.64
N ASP A 52 -23.20 27.43 -1.44
CA ASP A 52 -23.27 27.19 -2.88
C ASP A 52 -22.94 25.71 -3.17
N LEU A 53 -23.97 24.92 -3.45
CA LEU A 53 -23.87 23.50 -3.82
C LEU A 53 -23.91 23.37 -5.33
N SER A 54 -22.82 23.75 -5.99
CA SER A 54 -22.61 23.43 -7.39
C SER A 54 -21.21 22.84 -7.55
N PRO A 55 -21.07 21.50 -7.67
CA PRO A 55 -19.78 20.91 -8.00
C PRO A 55 -19.36 21.41 -9.40
N PRO A 56 -18.08 21.78 -9.60
CA PRO A 56 -17.59 22.13 -10.93
C PRO A 56 -17.77 20.93 -11.86
N PRO A 57 -18.13 21.14 -13.14
CA PRO A 57 -18.27 20.06 -14.09
C PRO A 57 -16.94 19.31 -14.22
N LEU A 58 -16.98 17.99 -14.04
CA LEU A 58 -15.85 17.11 -14.34
C LEU A 58 -15.49 17.27 -15.82
N SER A 59 -14.35 17.91 -16.12
CA SER A 59 -13.76 17.82 -17.46
C SER A 59 -13.17 16.42 -17.61
N LEU A 60 -13.85 15.58 -18.39
CA LEU A 60 -13.31 14.32 -18.91
C LEU A 60 -12.00 14.62 -19.67
N MET A 61 -10.86 14.18 -19.16
CA MET A 61 -9.66 14.05 -19.97
C MET A 61 -9.80 12.78 -20.82
N THR A 62 -10.38 12.91 -22.01
CA THR A 62 -10.29 11.91 -23.07
C THR A 62 -8.92 12.04 -23.74
N ASN A 63 -7.98 11.18 -23.37
CA ASN A 63 -6.78 10.97 -24.19
C ASN A 63 -7.17 10.06 -25.36
N GLY A 64 -7.19 10.64 -26.55
CA GLY A 64 -7.29 9.91 -27.80
C GLY A 64 -6.01 9.13 -28.06
N SER A 65 -6.14 7.81 -28.18
CA SER A 65 -5.19 6.98 -28.90
C SER A 65 -5.82 6.63 -30.23
N SER A 66 -5.23 7.18 -31.28
CA SER A 66 -5.44 6.82 -32.67
C SER A 66 -4.91 5.40 -32.92
N ASP A 67 -5.81 4.47 -33.17
CA ASP A 67 -5.54 3.20 -33.86
C ASP A 67 -5.45 3.45 -35.38
N PRO A 68 -4.40 2.97 -36.06
CA PRO A 68 -4.49 2.59 -37.45
C PRO A 68 -4.54 1.06 -37.59
N SER A 69 -5.55 0.63 -38.31
CA SER A 69 -5.74 -0.69 -38.90
C SER A 69 -4.60 -1.12 -39.82
N ASN A 70 -4.22 -2.41 -39.77
CA ASN A 70 -4.07 -3.37 -40.88
C ASN A 70 -3.21 -4.55 -40.39
N SER A 71 -3.71 -5.78 -40.31
CA SER A 71 -4.00 -6.74 -41.40
C SER A 71 -2.82 -7.66 -41.74
N SER A 72 -3.13 -8.96 -41.63
CA SER A 72 -2.74 -10.08 -42.48
C SER A 72 -1.46 -10.90 -42.22
N ASN A 73 -1.73 -12.21 -42.05
CA ASN A 73 -1.09 -13.40 -42.61
C ASN A 73 0.32 -13.86 -42.15
N GLY A 74 0.36 -15.08 -41.61
CA GLY A 74 0.80 -16.25 -42.40
C GLY A 74 2.03 -17.02 -41.92
N GLY A 75 1.87 -18.35 -41.80
CA GLY A 75 2.94 -19.37 -41.81
C GLY A 75 3.58 -19.66 -40.45
N GLY A 76 3.62 -20.88 -39.91
CA GLY A 76 3.76 -22.19 -40.54
C GLY A 76 5.23 -22.62 -40.51
N GLY A 77 5.60 -23.53 -39.59
CA GLY A 77 6.98 -24.07 -39.55
C GLY A 77 7.27 -24.95 -38.35
N SER A 78 7.04 -26.26 -38.50
CA SER A 78 7.58 -27.33 -37.65
C SER A 78 9.09 -27.52 -37.88
N GLY A 79 9.83 -27.90 -36.84
CA GLY A 79 11.21 -28.41 -36.98
C GLY A 79 11.78 -28.87 -35.65
N GLY A 80 11.96 -30.18 -35.50
CA GLY A 80 12.56 -30.83 -34.32
C GLY A 80 14.06 -31.11 -34.46
N GLY A 81 14.61 -31.78 -33.43
CA GLY A 81 15.99 -32.26 -33.31
C GLY A 81 16.60 -31.72 -32.01
N GLY A 82 17.01 -32.50 -30.99
CA GLY A 82 17.59 -33.83 -31.00
C GLY A 82 19.10 -33.70 -30.77
N GLY A 83 19.61 -34.03 -29.58
CA GLY A 83 21.07 -34.01 -29.32
C GLY A 83 21.48 -34.16 -27.86
N SER A 84 21.73 -35.40 -27.47
CA SER A 84 22.42 -35.82 -26.24
C SER A 84 23.91 -35.43 -26.24
N ASN A 85 24.50 -35.23 -25.05
CA ASN A 85 25.76 -35.91 -24.67
C ASN A 85 26.11 -35.67 -23.20
N GLY A 86 26.48 -36.77 -22.53
CA GLY A 86 26.98 -36.80 -21.15
C GLY A 86 28.47 -36.45 -21.07
N GLY A 87 28.88 -36.08 -19.86
CA GLY A 87 30.28 -35.87 -19.50
C GLY A 87 30.49 -36.29 -18.04
N SER A 88 31.15 -37.43 -17.87
CA SER A 88 31.64 -37.97 -16.60
C SER A 88 32.87 -37.18 -16.16
N GLY A 89 32.92 -36.73 -14.90
CA GLY A 89 34.01 -35.94 -14.34
C GLY A 89 34.32 -36.36 -12.91
N THR A 90 35.53 -36.90 -12.74
CA THR A 90 36.12 -37.48 -11.53
C THR A 90 36.44 -36.46 -10.44
N GLY A 91 36.49 -36.95 -9.19
CA GLY A 91 36.58 -36.16 -7.96
C GLY A 91 37.81 -35.25 -7.82
N GLY A 92 37.54 -34.11 -7.19
CA GLY A 92 38.54 -33.19 -6.64
C GLY A 92 38.12 -32.82 -5.21
N GLN A 93 39.05 -32.96 -4.28
CA GLN A 93 38.91 -32.59 -2.88
C GLN A 93 38.90 -31.05 -2.75
N CYS A 94 37.90 -30.48 -2.08
CA CYS A 94 37.81 -29.05 -1.77
C CYS A 94 38.26 -28.78 -0.31
N PRO A 95 39.25 -27.92 -0.06
CA PRO A 95 39.65 -27.49 1.27
C PRO A 95 39.07 -26.10 1.57
N ASP A 96 37.76 -26.00 1.80
CA ASP A 96 37.16 -24.79 2.38
C ASP A 96 35.80 -25.07 3.05
N TYR A 97 35.57 -24.49 4.22
CA TYR A 97 34.59 -24.86 5.27
C TYR A 97 33.11 -24.52 4.93
N LEU A 98 32.76 -24.32 3.66
CA LEU A 98 31.40 -23.99 3.20
C LEU A 98 30.72 -25.07 2.33
N GLN A 99 31.25 -26.30 2.26
CA GLN A 99 30.66 -27.36 1.42
C GLN A 99 30.60 -28.76 2.08
N CYS A 100 29.92 -28.89 3.21
CA CYS A 100 29.48 -30.20 3.72
C CYS A 100 28.00 -30.13 4.15
N ILE A 101 27.09 -30.08 3.19
CA ILE A 101 25.70 -30.50 3.42
C ILE A 101 25.60 -31.93 2.89
N PRO A 102 25.10 -32.91 3.67
CA PRO A 102 24.96 -34.28 3.22
C PRO A 102 23.97 -34.34 2.04
N THR A 103 24.47 -34.72 0.87
CA THR A 103 23.63 -35.03 -0.29
C THR A 103 22.91 -36.35 -0.03
N ASN A 104 21.59 -36.31 0.15
CA ASN A 104 20.74 -37.49 0.07
C ASN A 104 20.90 -38.12 -1.34
N PRO A 105 21.10 -39.44 -1.46
CA PRO A 105 21.43 -40.09 -2.72
C PRO A 105 20.21 -40.60 -3.48
N ASP A 106 19.11 -39.84 -3.50
CA ASP A 106 17.93 -40.18 -4.31
C ASP A 106 17.73 -39.11 -5.39
N GLY A 107 18.05 -39.51 -6.62
CA GLY A 107 18.02 -38.67 -7.81
C GLY A 107 16.62 -38.14 -8.11
N GLY A 108 16.49 -36.82 -8.09
CA GLY A 108 15.36 -36.07 -8.63
C GLY A 108 15.86 -34.81 -9.32
N LEU A 109 15.92 -34.83 -10.66
CA LEU A 109 16.20 -33.66 -11.49
C LEU A 109 15.00 -32.71 -11.42
N GLY A 110 15.10 -31.69 -10.58
CA GLY A 110 14.17 -30.56 -10.52
C GLY A 110 14.86 -29.38 -9.86
N GLY A 111 15.16 -28.35 -10.66
CA GLY A 111 15.99 -27.20 -10.28
C GLY A 111 15.64 -26.58 -8.93
N ASP A 112 16.61 -26.67 -8.03
CA ASP A 112 16.57 -26.11 -6.68
C ASP A 112 16.66 -24.58 -6.73
N ASN A 113 15.49 -23.94 -6.89
CA ASN A 113 15.25 -22.55 -6.54
C ASN A 113 14.89 -22.38 -5.04
N THR A 114 15.20 -23.36 -4.18
CA THR A 114 14.67 -23.49 -2.80
C THR A 114 15.61 -22.99 -1.70
N LEU A 115 16.57 -22.13 -1.99
CA LEU A 115 17.20 -21.29 -0.96
C LEU A 115 16.26 -20.15 -0.55
N VAL A 116 15.09 -20.52 -0.04
CA VAL A 116 14.20 -19.60 0.65
C VAL A 116 14.88 -19.26 1.97
N SER A 117 15.53 -18.09 2.04
CA SER A 117 15.99 -17.51 3.30
C SER A 117 14.82 -17.53 4.29
N PRO A 118 15.01 -17.94 5.55
CA PRO A 118 13.89 -18.10 6.45
C PRO A 118 13.29 -16.71 6.71
N ASN A 119 11.98 -16.64 6.46
CA ASN A 119 10.98 -15.67 6.85
C ASN A 119 10.95 -14.27 6.11
N PHE A 120 9.93 -13.41 6.29
CA PHE A 120 9.30 -12.49 5.28
C PHE A 120 9.85 -12.74 3.89
N ARG A 121 9.36 -13.85 3.36
CA ARG A 121 10.10 -14.58 2.35
C ARG A 121 9.62 -14.09 1.02
N MET A 122 10.56 -13.84 0.14
CA MET A 122 10.30 -13.79 -1.29
C MET A 122 11.29 -14.72 -1.94
N LYS A 123 10.87 -15.45 -2.98
CA LYS A 123 11.81 -16.24 -3.77
C LYS A 123 12.90 -15.32 -4.30
N LEU A 124 14.14 -15.82 -4.36
CA LEU A 124 15.26 -15.00 -4.83
C LEU A 124 15.02 -14.47 -6.25
N SER A 125 14.39 -15.29 -7.10
CA SER A 125 13.94 -14.89 -8.44
C SER A 125 12.98 -13.71 -8.42
N ASP A 126 12.03 -13.68 -7.48
CA ASP A 126 11.06 -12.59 -7.36
C ASP A 126 11.71 -11.33 -6.77
N GLN A 127 12.70 -11.48 -5.89
CA GLN A 127 13.47 -10.34 -5.38
C GLN A 127 14.25 -9.64 -6.50
N GLN A 128 14.86 -10.42 -7.40
CA GLN A 128 15.56 -9.90 -8.57
C GLN A 128 14.61 -9.28 -9.58
N LYS A 129 13.42 -9.87 -9.74
CA LYS A 129 12.39 -9.40 -10.67
C LYS A 129 11.67 -8.15 -10.18
N TYR A 130 11.49 -7.99 -8.86
CA TYR A 130 10.72 -6.92 -8.23
C TYR A 130 11.54 -6.18 -7.15
N PRO A 131 12.63 -5.49 -7.53
CA PRO A 131 13.57 -4.90 -6.58
C PRO A 131 12.98 -3.75 -5.77
N ARG A 132 12.10 -2.90 -6.33
CA ARG A 132 11.48 -1.79 -5.58
C ARG A 132 10.49 -2.33 -4.56
N PHE A 133 9.65 -3.29 -4.94
CA PHE A 133 8.75 -3.96 -4.02
C PHE A 133 9.52 -4.66 -2.90
N THR A 134 10.57 -5.39 -3.24
CA THR A 134 11.45 -6.06 -2.26
C THR A 134 12.04 -5.07 -1.27
N ASN A 135 12.53 -3.93 -1.75
CA ASN A 135 13.06 -2.89 -0.88
C ASN A 135 11.97 -2.30 0.03
N MET A 136 10.75 -2.09 -0.47
CA MET A 136 9.62 -1.65 0.35
C MET A 136 9.34 -2.66 1.48
N VAL A 137 9.24 -3.96 1.18
CA VAL A 137 8.96 -4.99 2.19
C VAL A 137 10.06 -5.03 3.26
N LYS A 138 11.34 -4.91 2.86
CA LYS A 138 12.47 -4.85 3.80
C LYS A 138 12.39 -3.70 4.80
N ASN A 139 11.71 -2.62 4.45
CA ASN A 139 11.57 -1.42 5.28
C ASN A 139 10.25 -1.37 6.07
N LEU A 140 9.36 -2.37 5.95
CA LEU A 140 8.07 -2.37 6.63
C LEU A 140 8.19 -2.33 8.16
N GLU A 141 9.12 -3.08 8.76
CA GLU A 141 9.34 -3.03 10.22
C GLU A 141 9.62 -1.59 10.67
N GLN A 142 10.55 -0.90 9.99
CA GLN A 142 10.93 0.46 10.34
C GLN A 142 9.76 1.43 10.14
N PHE A 143 9.01 1.27 9.05
CA PHE A 143 7.81 2.06 8.78
C PHE A 143 6.79 1.91 9.92
N VAL A 144 6.46 0.68 10.31
CA VAL A 144 5.50 0.40 11.37
C VAL A 144 6.00 0.90 12.72
N ARG A 145 7.28 0.69 13.05
CA ARG A 145 7.93 1.20 14.27
C ARG A 145 7.84 2.72 14.38
N ASN A 146 7.99 3.43 13.26
CA ASN A 146 7.93 4.90 13.21
C ASN A 146 6.50 5.46 13.19
N ASN A 147 5.49 4.60 13.05
CA ASN A 147 4.09 4.99 12.96
C ASN A 147 3.26 4.26 14.03
N PRO A 148 3.19 4.78 15.27
CA PRO A 148 2.47 4.13 16.37
C PRO A 148 1.00 3.83 16.07
N VAL A 149 0.34 4.66 15.25
CA VAL A 149 -1.03 4.41 14.78
C VAL A 149 -1.12 3.10 13.99
N VAL A 150 -0.17 2.85 13.10
CA VAL A 150 -0.10 1.62 12.29
C VAL A 150 0.21 0.42 13.18
N LEU A 151 1.18 0.55 14.09
CA LEU A 151 1.57 -0.52 15.01
C LEU A 151 0.42 -0.92 15.95
N ASN A 152 -0.28 0.06 16.54
CA ASN A 152 -1.41 -0.19 17.41
C ASN A 152 -2.58 -0.85 16.66
N ALA A 153 -2.84 -0.43 15.42
CA ALA A 153 -3.84 -1.08 14.58
C ALA A 153 -3.47 -2.53 14.27
N LEU A 154 -2.21 -2.83 13.97
CA LEU A 154 -1.76 -4.20 13.77
C LEU A 154 -1.89 -5.05 15.03
N VAL A 155 -1.44 -4.56 16.19
CA VAL A 155 -1.59 -5.26 17.49
C VAL A 155 -3.06 -5.58 17.76
N LYS A 156 -3.94 -4.58 17.59
CA LYS A 156 -5.38 -4.75 17.81
C LYS A 156 -6.00 -5.78 16.87
N ASN A 157 -5.69 -5.72 15.57
CA ASN A 157 -6.35 -6.54 14.56
C ASN A 157 -5.67 -7.90 14.32
N THR A 158 -4.47 -8.13 14.84
CA THR A 158 -3.82 -9.46 14.82
C THR A 158 -4.02 -10.23 16.12
N GLY A 159 -4.33 -9.56 17.22
CA GLY A 159 -4.28 -10.15 18.57
C GLY A 159 -2.85 -10.45 19.07
N LEU A 160 -1.81 -10.11 18.29
CA LEU A 160 -0.42 -10.31 18.67
C LEU A 160 0.10 -9.18 19.56
N THR A 161 1.13 -9.48 20.36
CA THR A 161 1.86 -8.42 21.09
C THR A 161 2.68 -7.56 20.13
N GLU A 162 2.96 -6.31 20.51
CA GLU A 162 3.82 -5.40 19.74
C GLU A 162 5.14 -6.05 19.31
N ALA A 163 5.79 -6.76 20.25
CA ALA A 163 7.03 -7.47 20.00
C ALA A 163 6.87 -8.55 18.92
N LYS A 164 5.77 -9.32 18.93
CA LYS A 164 5.48 -10.35 17.93
C LYS A 164 5.14 -9.74 16.56
N VAL A 165 4.42 -8.61 16.53
CA VAL A 165 4.16 -7.87 15.29
C VAL A 165 5.47 -7.42 14.66
N LEU A 166 6.30 -6.68 15.42
CA LEU A 166 7.58 -6.18 14.92
C LEU A 166 8.55 -7.31 14.57
N GLU A 167 8.53 -8.41 15.31
CA GLU A 167 9.28 -9.61 14.95
C GLU A 167 8.80 -10.21 13.64
N GLY A 168 7.49 -10.35 13.43
CA GLY A 168 6.93 -10.87 12.19
C GLY A 168 7.12 -9.95 10.99
N LEU A 169 7.32 -8.65 11.19
CA LEU A 169 7.61 -7.68 10.11
C LEU A 169 9.09 -7.59 9.74
N LYS A 170 10.01 -8.15 10.54
CA LYS A 170 11.43 -8.20 10.18
C LYS A 170 11.58 -8.93 8.86
N TRP A 171 12.38 -8.38 7.96
CA TRP A 171 12.82 -9.11 6.77
C TRP A 171 13.49 -10.40 7.21
N GLY A 172 13.16 -11.52 6.59
CA GLY A 172 13.69 -12.74 7.16
C GLY A 172 13.05 -13.09 8.49
N LYS A 173 11.84 -12.60 8.91
CA LYS A 173 11.00 -13.19 10.02
C LYS A 173 9.47 -13.38 9.81
N GLY A 174 8.85 -12.79 8.80
CA GLY A 174 7.41 -12.95 8.47
C GLY A 174 6.95 -14.07 7.51
N PRO A 175 5.69 -14.02 7.04
CA PRO A 175 5.12 -14.99 6.09
C PRO A 175 5.79 -14.95 4.71
N LEU A 176 5.55 -15.98 3.89
CA LEU A 176 6.00 -16.01 2.49
C LEU A 176 5.08 -15.12 1.65
N ILE A 177 5.68 -14.22 0.88
CA ILE A 177 5.03 -13.42 -0.15
C ILE A 177 5.21 -14.12 -1.49
N ASP A 178 4.09 -14.38 -2.16
CA ASP A 178 4.00 -14.81 -3.55
C ASP A 178 3.25 -13.77 -4.37
N PHE A 179 3.22 -13.97 -5.69
CA PHE A 179 2.58 -13.07 -6.64
C PHE A 179 1.64 -13.87 -7.54
N ASP A 180 0.45 -13.30 -7.78
CA ASP A 180 -0.51 -13.82 -8.74
C ASP A 180 -1.22 -12.66 -9.46
N GLU A 181 -1.92 -12.96 -10.56
CA GLU A 181 -2.71 -11.97 -11.27
C GLU A 181 -4.16 -11.98 -10.76
N PHE A 182 -4.58 -10.84 -10.19
CA PHE A 182 -5.96 -10.63 -9.77
C PHE A 182 -6.61 -9.53 -10.61
N PRO A 183 -7.96 -9.45 -10.64
CA PRO A 183 -8.66 -8.27 -11.15
C PRO A 183 -8.15 -6.98 -10.51
N SER A 184 -8.23 -5.85 -11.23
CA SER A 184 -7.74 -4.54 -10.77
C SER A 184 -8.48 -3.95 -9.56
N THR A 185 -9.43 -4.68 -8.98
CA THR A 185 -10.14 -4.33 -7.75
C THR A 185 -9.61 -5.06 -6.51
N LYS A 186 -8.69 -6.01 -6.69
CA LYS A 186 -8.10 -6.82 -5.61
C LYS A 186 -6.57 -6.63 -5.60
N TYR A 187 -6.04 -6.19 -4.47
CA TYR A 187 -4.61 -5.86 -4.32
C TYR A 187 -3.79 -7.01 -3.76
N GLY A 188 -4.40 -7.85 -2.93
CA GLY A 188 -3.78 -9.02 -2.33
C GLY A 188 -4.80 -10.03 -1.83
N GLU A 189 -4.29 -11.13 -1.29
CA GLU A 189 -5.03 -12.15 -0.57
C GLU A 189 -4.11 -12.92 0.37
N TYR A 190 -4.57 -13.16 1.58
CA TYR A 190 -4.00 -14.15 2.46
C TYR A 190 -4.62 -15.54 2.20
N SER A 191 -3.76 -16.52 1.96
CA SER A 191 -4.18 -17.92 1.75
C SER A 191 -4.12 -18.69 3.06
N ASP A 192 -5.28 -19.07 3.60
CA ASP A 192 -5.37 -19.89 4.80
C ASP A 192 -4.76 -21.28 4.64
N PHE A 193 -4.78 -21.84 3.43
CA PHE A 193 -4.21 -23.15 3.17
C PHE A 193 -2.67 -23.10 3.16
N SER A 194 -2.09 -22.14 2.44
CA SER A 194 -0.64 -22.08 2.23
C SER A 194 0.08 -21.19 3.26
N LYS A 195 -0.67 -20.42 4.06
CA LYS A 195 -0.17 -19.41 5.02
C LYS A 195 0.73 -18.38 4.34
N ARG A 196 0.35 -17.95 3.14
CA ARG A 196 1.10 -17.00 2.28
C ARG A 196 0.31 -15.73 2.05
N LEU A 197 1.03 -14.63 1.86
CA LEU A 197 0.47 -13.39 1.34
C LEU A 197 0.66 -13.41 -0.18
N ILE A 198 -0.43 -13.35 -0.94
CA ILE A 198 -0.39 -13.35 -2.40
C ILE A 198 -0.71 -11.93 -2.86
N ILE A 199 0.25 -11.27 -3.48
CA ILE A 199 0.12 -9.85 -3.88
C ILE A 199 -0.14 -9.75 -5.38
N ASN A 200 -1.01 -8.83 -5.78
CA ASN A 200 -1.36 -8.65 -7.19
C ASN A 200 -0.16 -8.18 -8.02
N ALA A 201 0.33 -9.08 -8.88
CA ALA A 201 1.49 -8.88 -9.72
C ALA A 201 1.34 -7.69 -10.68
N VAL A 202 0.11 -7.30 -11.05
CA VAL A 202 -0.15 -6.14 -11.90
C VAL A 202 0.35 -4.85 -11.24
N TYR A 203 0.08 -4.66 -9.94
CA TYR A 203 0.50 -3.47 -9.20
C TYR A 203 1.99 -3.48 -8.91
N VAL A 204 2.55 -4.66 -8.62
CA VAL A 204 3.99 -4.83 -8.40
C VAL A 204 4.76 -4.48 -9.68
N ARG A 205 4.35 -5.00 -10.84
CA ARG A 205 4.93 -4.59 -12.13
C ARG A 205 4.73 -3.10 -12.41
N GLY A 206 3.57 -2.55 -12.05
CA GLY A 206 3.30 -1.12 -12.13
C GLY A 206 4.29 -0.28 -11.31
N LEU A 207 4.66 -0.73 -10.11
CA LEU A 207 5.70 -0.09 -9.29
C LEU A 207 7.08 -0.17 -9.96
N GLU A 208 7.47 -1.35 -10.45
CA GLU A 208 8.78 -1.53 -11.06
C GLU A 208 8.97 -0.73 -12.36
N ASN A 209 7.92 -0.65 -13.18
CA ASN A 209 7.96 -0.01 -14.50
C ASN A 209 7.66 1.50 -14.47
N SER A 210 7.23 2.04 -13.32
CA SER A 210 6.89 3.46 -13.24
C SER A 210 8.15 4.33 -13.31
N SER A 211 8.13 5.37 -14.16
CA SER A 211 9.21 6.37 -14.25
C SER A 211 8.99 7.58 -13.34
N LEU A 212 7.74 7.89 -12.99
CA LEU A 212 7.38 9.06 -12.19
C LEU A 212 7.55 8.76 -10.70
N ALA A 213 8.38 9.55 -10.01
CA ALA A 213 8.66 9.37 -8.58
C ALA A 213 7.38 9.40 -7.72
N ILE A 214 6.42 10.28 -8.04
CA ILE A 214 5.14 10.36 -7.32
C ILE A 214 4.31 9.07 -7.48
N THR A 215 4.30 8.49 -8.69
CA THR A 215 3.58 7.24 -8.96
C THR A 215 4.26 6.08 -8.26
N GLN A 216 5.60 6.00 -8.31
CA GLN A 216 6.37 5.00 -7.54
C GLN A 216 6.02 5.08 -6.05
N LYS A 217 6.02 6.29 -5.48
CA LYS A 217 5.72 6.52 -4.07
C LYS A 217 4.30 6.09 -3.69
N ASN A 218 3.30 6.53 -4.46
CA ASN A 218 1.90 6.21 -4.20
C ASN A 218 1.61 4.71 -4.35
N THR A 219 2.14 4.07 -5.39
CA THR A 219 1.98 2.63 -5.60
C THR A 219 2.73 1.82 -4.54
N SER A 220 3.92 2.27 -4.13
CA SER A 220 4.67 1.64 -3.05
C SER A 220 3.93 1.71 -1.72
N PHE A 221 3.27 2.84 -1.42
CA PHE A 221 2.46 2.97 -0.21
C PHE A 221 1.22 2.07 -0.26
N LEU A 222 0.49 2.06 -1.39
CA LEU A 222 -0.64 1.14 -1.60
C LEU A 222 -0.22 -0.29 -1.31
N LEU A 223 0.87 -0.75 -1.94
CA LEU A 223 1.40 -2.11 -1.77
C LEU A 223 1.89 -2.39 -0.34
N ALA A 224 2.46 -1.39 0.35
CA ALA A 224 2.85 -1.52 1.75
C ALA A 224 1.63 -1.79 2.64
N ILE A 225 0.56 -0.99 2.48
CA ILE A 225 -0.68 -1.20 3.22
C ILE A 225 -1.33 -2.52 2.85
N THR A 226 -1.31 -2.94 1.57
CA THR A 226 -1.79 -4.27 1.17
C THR A 226 -1.02 -5.39 1.89
N VAL A 227 0.31 -5.33 1.95
CA VAL A 227 1.10 -6.35 2.66
C VAL A 227 0.74 -6.38 4.16
N LEU A 228 0.53 -5.22 4.79
CA LEU A 228 0.13 -5.13 6.19
C LEU A 228 -1.32 -5.61 6.42
N HIS A 229 -2.22 -5.38 5.46
CA HIS A 229 -3.58 -5.92 5.46
C HIS A 229 -3.52 -7.46 5.47
N GLU A 230 -2.82 -8.07 4.51
CA GLU A 230 -2.73 -9.53 4.46
C GLU A 230 -1.95 -10.12 5.65
N TYR A 231 -0.95 -9.39 6.16
CA TYR A 231 -0.25 -9.75 7.38
C TYR A 231 -1.19 -9.76 8.59
N THR A 232 -2.22 -8.92 8.61
CA THR A 232 -3.20 -8.89 9.70
C THR A 232 -3.95 -10.21 9.78
N HIS A 233 -4.40 -10.74 8.64
CA HIS A 233 -5.01 -12.07 8.55
C HIS A 233 -4.05 -13.18 8.99
N TYR A 234 -2.79 -13.11 8.57
CA TYR A 234 -1.77 -14.05 9.03
C TYR A 234 -1.56 -14.01 10.55
N GLY A 235 -1.47 -12.80 11.11
CA GLY A 235 -1.26 -12.58 12.55
C GLY A 235 -2.42 -13.07 13.40
N ASP A 236 -3.66 -12.79 12.98
CA ASP A 236 -4.88 -13.34 13.60
C ASP A 236 -4.82 -14.87 13.71
N LYS A 237 -4.45 -15.55 12.62
CA LYS A 237 -4.28 -17.01 12.64
C LYS A 237 -3.20 -17.52 13.57
N LEU A 238 -2.19 -16.71 13.86
CA LEU A 238 -1.15 -17.07 14.83
C LEU A 238 -1.58 -16.83 16.28
N ALA A 239 -2.49 -15.90 16.52
CA ALA A 239 -2.95 -15.56 17.86
C ALA A 239 -3.93 -16.61 18.41
N ASP A 240 -5.09 -16.72 17.77
CA ASP A 240 -6.14 -17.68 18.12
C ASP A 240 -6.97 -18.14 16.92
N GLY A 241 -6.81 -17.48 15.76
CA GLY A 241 -7.49 -17.78 14.51
C GLY A 241 -9.00 -17.58 14.56
N TYR A 242 -9.52 -16.74 15.46
CA TYR A 242 -10.95 -16.48 15.57
C TYR A 242 -11.52 -15.83 14.30
N TYR A 243 -12.27 -16.61 13.52
CA TYR A 243 -13.04 -16.12 12.38
C TYR A 243 -14.39 -15.59 12.87
N GLY A 244 -14.42 -14.35 13.35
CA GLY A 244 -15.69 -13.62 13.41
C GLY A 244 -16.18 -13.26 11.99
N ASP A 245 -17.38 -12.69 11.87
CA ASP A 245 -17.88 -12.08 10.63
C ASP A 245 -17.07 -10.83 10.19
N TYR A 246 -15.99 -10.53 10.89
CA TYR A 246 -15.20 -9.31 10.76
C TYR A 246 -13.92 -9.59 9.98
N GLU A 247 -13.71 -8.80 8.92
CA GLU A 247 -12.52 -8.85 8.08
C GLU A 247 -11.41 -8.03 8.76
N MET A 248 -10.43 -8.72 9.38
CA MET A 248 -9.41 -8.08 10.23
C MET A 248 -8.52 -7.10 9.46
N GLY A 249 -8.22 -7.35 8.18
CA GLY A 249 -7.43 -6.46 7.34
C GLY A 249 -8.15 -5.13 7.07
N PHE A 250 -9.47 -5.18 6.87
CA PHE A 250 -10.32 -4.00 6.74
C PHE A 250 -10.44 -3.26 8.07
N GLY A 251 -10.47 -3.99 9.19
CA GLY A 251 -10.37 -3.40 10.52
C GLY A 251 -9.07 -2.64 10.75
N PHE A 252 -7.95 -3.24 10.35
CA PHE A 252 -6.65 -2.58 10.34
C PHE A 252 -6.66 -1.28 9.52
N GLU A 253 -7.20 -1.31 8.30
CA GLU A 253 -7.27 -0.12 7.46
C GLU A 253 -8.17 0.98 8.06
N GLN A 254 -9.33 0.61 8.62
CA GLN A 254 -10.19 1.59 9.27
C GLN A 254 -9.54 2.24 10.49
N ASP A 255 -8.81 1.46 11.27
CA ASP A 255 -8.12 1.95 12.48
C ASP A 255 -7.00 2.95 12.12
N ILE A 256 -6.23 2.70 11.05
CA ILE A 256 -5.18 3.65 10.64
C ILE A 256 -5.74 4.89 9.94
N LEU A 257 -6.91 4.78 9.31
CA LEU A 257 -7.57 5.90 8.61
C LEU A 257 -8.54 6.69 9.49
N GLY A 258 -8.85 6.18 10.69
CA GLY A 258 -9.70 6.83 11.69
C GLY A 258 -11.17 6.97 11.29
N LYS A 259 -11.65 6.20 10.30
CA LYS A 259 -13.05 6.27 9.82
C LYS A 259 -13.56 4.92 9.36
N ALA A 260 -14.81 4.63 9.70
CA ALA A 260 -15.50 3.44 9.24
C ALA A 260 -15.61 3.43 7.71
N LYS A 261 -15.43 2.24 7.12
CA LYS A 261 -15.55 1.95 5.68
C LYS A 261 -14.53 2.63 4.76
N LEU A 262 -13.41 3.12 5.30
CA LEU A 262 -12.30 3.56 4.44
C LEU A 262 -11.31 2.43 4.24
N SER A 263 -10.84 2.32 3.00
CA SER A 263 -9.70 1.49 2.60
C SER A 263 -8.74 2.29 1.73
N VAL A 264 -7.50 1.86 1.68
CA VAL A 264 -6.49 2.41 0.76
C VAL A 264 -6.68 1.76 -0.61
N THR A 265 -6.91 2.60 -1.62
CA THR A 265 -7.11 2.19 -3.00
C THR A 265 -6.16 2.94 -3.91
N LYS A 266 -6.05 2.50 -5.17
CA LYS A 266 -5.24 3.21 -6.18
C LYS A 266 -5.68 4.68 -6.36
N GLU A 267 -6.97 4.98 -6.18
CA GLU A 267 -7.54 6.32 -6.31
C GLU A 267 -7.15 7.23 -5.14
N ASN A 268 -6.95 6.70 -3.93
CA ASN A 268 -6.80 7.52 -2.73
C ASN A 268 -5.44 7.37 -2.01
N ALA A 269 -4.60 6.40 -2.39
CA ALA A 269 -3.30 6.17 -1.73
C ALA A 269 -2.43 7.43 -1.64
N HIS A 270 -2.48 8.27 -2.67
CA HIS A 270 -1.76 9.54 -2.74
C HIS A 270 -2.11 10.54 -1.62
N ILE A 271 -3.32 10.44 -1.06
CA ILE A 271 -3.78 11.28 0.06
C ILE A 271 -3.05 10.87 1.34
N TYR A 272 -2.93 9.56 1.57
CA TYR A 272 -2.42 8.98 2.81
C TYR A 272 -0.90 8.90 2.87
N VAL A 273 -0.20 8.86 1.74
CA VAL A 273 1.28 8.96 1.70
C VAL A 273 1.78 10.14 2.55
N LYS A 274 1.12 11.30 2.47
CA LYS A 274 1.48 12.49 3.25
C LYS A 274 1.20 12.34 4.75
N MET A 275 0.14 11.61 5.11
CA MET A 275 -0.26 11.42 6.49
C MET A 275 0.74 10.55 7.26
N PHE A 276 1.32 9.56 6.61
CA PHE A 276 2.23 8.59 7.25
C PHE A 276 3.72 8.89 7.05
N ASN A 277 4.06 10.01 6.39
CA ASN A 277 5.44 10.34 6.00
C ASN A 277 6.17 9.16 5.36
N PHE A 278 5.43 8.34 4.61
CA PHE A 278 5.98 7.31 3.71
C PHE A 278 6.75 8.00 2.59
#